data_AF-A0A2N5FAQ1-F1
#
_entry.id   AF-A0A2N5FAQ1-F1
#
_cell.length_a   1.000
_cell.length_b   1.000
_cell.length_c   1.000
_cell.angle_alpha   90.00
_cell.angle_beta   90.00
_cell.angle_gamma   90.00
#
_symmetry.space_group_name_H-M   'P 1'
#
loop_
_entity.id
_entity.type
_entity.pdbx_description
1 polymer ?
#
loop_
_entity_poly.entity_id
_entity_poly.type
_entity_poly.pdbx_seq_one_letter_code
_entity_poly.pdbx_strand_id
1 'polypeptide(L)' 'MRTSPISMGIFYLSMGILFTYLAVNSSGEGLWSFPTILLMLIATFDLGVALRMFNLSFKKKKK' A
#
# COMPACT_ATOMS: atom_id res chain seq x y z
N MET A 1 19.68 -12.72 -3.68
CA MET A 1 18.52 -12.68 -4.61
C MET A 1 18.18 -11.22 -4.86
N ARG A 2 18.31 -10.73 -6.10
CA ARG A 2 18.02 -9.32 -6.43
C ARG A 2 16.50 -9.14 -6.49
N THR A 3 15.85 -8.83 -5.35
CA THR A 3 14.45 -8.44 -5.35
C THR A 3 14.30 -7.22 -6.23
N SER A 4 13.65 -7.40 -7.39
CA SER A 4 13.40 -6.30 -8.31
C SER A 4 12.57 -5.24 -7.58
N PRO A 5 12.98 -3.95 -7.59
CA PRO A 5 12.21 -2.88 -6.97
C PRO A 5 10.75 -2.86 -7.44
N ILE A 6 10.48 -3.35 -8.65
CA ILE A 6 9.15 -3.50 -9.22
C ILE A 6 8.33 -4.57 -8.49
N SER A 7 8.88 -5.77 -8.29
CA SER A 7 8.18 -6.87 -7.63
C SER A 7 7.80 -6.50 -6.20
N MET A 8 8.69 -5.81 -5.50
CA MET A 8 8.41 -5.32 -4.14
C MET A 8 7.33 -4.21 -4.16
N GLY A 9 7.38 -3.29 -5.13
CA GLY A 9 6.37 -2.24 -5.29
C GLY A 9 4.97 -2.79 -5.59
N ILE A 10 4.87 -3.82 -6.43
CA ILE A 10 3.61 -4.51 -6.72
C ILE A 10 3.05 -5.19 -5.45
N PHE A 11 3.90 -5.83 -4.66
CA PHE A 11 3.49 -6.47 -3.41
C PHE A 11 2.89 -5.45 -2.42
N TYR A 12 3.60 -4.34 -2.17
CA TYR A 12 3.09 -3.27 -1.30
C TYR A 12 1.81 -2.64 -1.86
N LEU A 13 1.69 -2.48 -3.19
CA LEU A 13 0.46 -1.99 -3.81
C LEU A 13 -0.71 -2.93 -3.53
N SER A 14 -0.52 -4.23 -3.74
CA SER A 14 -1.57 -5.23 -3.49
C SER A 14 -1.98 -5.30 -2.02
N MET A 15 -1.02 -5.18 -1.10
CA MET A 15 -1.33 -5.12 0.34
C MET A 15 -2.10 -3.85 0.69
N GLY A 16 -1.69 -2.68 0.17
CA GLY A 16 -2.42 -1.43 0.38
C GLY A 16 -3.87 -1.47 -0.12
N ILE A 17 -4.11 -2.09 -1.27
CA ILE A 17 -5.48 -2.30 -1.79
C ILE A 17 -6.27 -3.23 -0.86
N LEU A 18 -5.66 -4.32 -0.39
CA LEU A 18 -6.30 -5.28 0.51
C LEU A 18 -6.67 -4.64 1.85
N PHE A 19 -5.76 -3.87 2.47
CA PHE A 19 -6.06 -3.14 3.70
C PHE A 19 -7.11 -2.05 3.51
N THR A 20 -7.14 -1.39 2.34
CA THR A 20 -8.22 -0.45 2.01
C THR A 20 -9.58 -1.15 1.93
N TYR A 21 -9.64 -2.32 1.29
CA TYR A 21 -10.85 -3.13 1.23
C TYR A 21 -11.32 -3.58 2.63
N LEU A 22 -10.38 -4.00 3.49
CA LEU A 22 -10.68 -4.35 4.87
C LEU A 22 -11.18 -3.14 5.67
N ALA A 23 -10.59 -1.96 5.48
CA ALA A 23 -11.04 -0.73 6.14
C ALA A 23 -12.48 -0.38 5.75
N VAL A 24 -12.82 -0.46 4.46
CA VAL A 24 -14.18 -0.21 3.97
C VAL A 24 -15.17 -1.20 4.56
N ASN A 25 -14.85 -2.50 4.60
CA ASN A 25 -15.73 -3.49 5.20
C ASN A 25 -15.86 -3.32 6.73
N SER A 26 -14.77 -2.93 7.40
CA SER A 26 -14.76 -2.66 8.84
C SER A 26 -15.52 -1.37 9.22
N SER A 27 -15.81 -0.49 8.25
CA SER A 27 -16.47 0.79 8.48
C SER A 27 -17.98 0.70 8.73
N GLY A 28 -18.54 -0.51 8.87
CA GLY A 28 -19.97 -0.73 9.11
C GLY A 28 -20.52 0.00 10.35
N GLU A 29 -19.70 0.18 11.39
CA GLU A 29 -20.06 0.97 12.60
C GLU A 29 -19.67 2.45 12.48
N GLY A 30 -18.97 2.84 11.41
CA GLY A 30 -18.50 4.18 11.14
C GLY A 30 -17.00 4.23 10.81
N LEU A 31 -16.63 5.22 10.00
CA LEU A 31 -15.24 5.48 9.57
C LEU A 31 -14.29 5.87 10.72
N TRP A 32 -14.85 6.33 11.84
CA TRP A 32 -14.10 6.77 13.02
C TRP A 32 -13.80 5.66 14.03
N SER A 33 -14.19 4.42 13.72
CA SER A 33 -13.85 3.27 14.55
C SER A 33 -12.33 3.04 14.55
N PHE A 34 -11.78 2.76 15.74
CA PHE A 34 -10.35 2.48 15.93
C PHE A 34 -9.77 1.47 14.91
N PRO A 35 -10.38 0.29 14.67
CA PRO A 35 -9.86 -0.67 13.69
C PRO A 35 -9.86 -0.12 12.26
N THR A 36 -10.87 0.65 11.87
CA THR A 36 -10.95 1.25 10.53
C THR A 36 -9.84 2.29 10.33
N ILE A 37 -9.59 3.15 11.33
CA ILE A 37 -8.49 4.12 11.29
C ILE A 37 -7.14 3.41 11.21
N LEU A 38 -6.94 2.35 11.99
CA LEU A 38 -5.70 1.57 11.95
C LEU A 38 -5.47 0.94 10.57
N LEU A 39 -6.50 0.35 9.97
CA LEU A 39 -6.44 -0.22 8.62
C LEU A 39 -6.15 0.86 7.56
N MET A 40 -6.76 2.04 7.67
CA MET A 40 -6.50 3.18 6.77
C MET A 40 -5.04 3.68 6.88
N LEU A 41 -4.49 3.74 8.09
CA LEU A 41 -3.09 4.12 8.31
C LEU A 41 -2.14 3.11 7.66
N ILE A 42 -2.34 1.82 7.90
CA ILE A 42 -1.51 0.75 7.31
C ILE A 42 -1.59 0.81 5.77
N ALA A 43 -2.81 0.90 5.22
CA ALA A 43 -3.01 1.05 3.78
C ALA A 43 -2.27 2.26 3.20
N THR A 44 -2.26 3.39 3.91
CA THR A 44 -1.56 4.61 3.48
C THR A 44 -0.05 4.40 3.42
N PHE A 45 0.54 3.75 4.43
CA PHE A 45 1.97 3.42 4.43
C PHE A 45 2.33 2.48 3.28
N ASP A 46 1.55 1.42 3.06
CA ASP A 46 1.79 0.46 1.98
C ASP A 46 1.72 1.11 0.59
N LEU A 47 0.72 1.96 0.34
CA LEU A 47 0.61 2.71 -0.90
C LEU A 47 1.76 3.70 -1.09
N GLY A 48 2.19 4.39 -0.02
CA GLY A 48 3.34 5.29 -0.06
C GLY A 48 4.65 4.57 -0.39
N VAL A 49 4.88 3.40 0.21
CA VAL A 49 6.04 2.55 -0.11
C VAL A 49 5.96 2.03 -1.54
N ALA A 50 4.79 1.57 -2.00
CA ALA A 50 4.58 1.13 -3.37
C ALA A 50 4.92 2.23 -4.38
N LEU A 51 4.41 3.45 -4.18
CA LEU A 51 4.72 4.62 -5.02
C LEU A 51 6.21 4.93 -5.05
N ARG A 52 6.89 4.90 -3.90
CA ARG A 52 8.34 5.10 -3.81
C ARG A 52 9.11 4.05 -4.61
N MET A 53 8.71 2.78 -4.52
CA MET A 53 9.35 1.68 -5.22
C MET A 53 9.13 1.74 -6.73
N PHE A 54 7.94 2.14 -7.18
CA PHE A 54 7.68 2.43 -8.60
C PHE A 54 8.52 3.59 -9.11
N ASN A 55 8.61 4.71 -8.38
CA ASN A 55 9.47 5.84 -8.74
C ASN A 55 10.94 5.45 -8.88
N LEU A 56 11.46 4.61 -7.97
CA LEU A 56 12.82 4.07 -8.06
C LEU A 56 13.01 3.18 -9.28
N SER A 57 12.00 2.38 -9.64
CA SER A 57 12.03 1.57 -10.86
C SER A 57 12.05 2.41 -12.14
N PHE A 58 11.17 3.41 -12.25
CA PHE A 58 11.12 4.31 -13.41
C PHE A 58 12.43 5.08 -13.58
N LYS A 59 13.05 5.51 -12.47
CA LYS A 59 14.35 6.20 -12.50
C LYS A 59 15.50 5.29 -12.95
N LYS A 60 15.42 3.98 -12.66
CA LYS A 60 16.38 2.98 -13.14
C LYS A 60 16.22 2.65 -14.63
N LYS A 61 15.02 2.74 -15.19
CA LYS A 61 14.79 2.55 -16.65
C LYS A 61 15.26 3.72 -17.52
N LYS A 62 15.48 4.90 -16.92
CA LYS A 62 15.90 6.12 -17.63
C LYS A 62 17.42 6.32 -17.66
N LYS A 63 18.18 5.40 -17.10
CA LYS A 63 19.65 5.30 -17.16
C LYS A 63 20.02 4.07 -17.97
#